data_AF-A0A419DDC3-F1
#
_entry.id   AF-A0A419DDC3-F1
#
_cell.length_a   1.000
_cell.length_b   1.000
_cell.length_c   1.000
_cell.angle_alpha   90.00
_cell.angle_beta   90.00
_cell.angle_gamma   90.00
#
_symmetry.space_group_name_H-M   'P 1'
#
loop_
_entity.id
_entity.type
_entity.pdbx_description
1 polymer ?
#
loop_
_entity_poly.entity_id
_entity_poly.type
_entity_poly.pdbx_seq_one_letter_code
_entity_poly.pdbx_strand_id
1 'polypeptide(L)'
;MKKVAIFVDWENIRKCIFEQAFAIHNNKVSYNDTSNVIKFINSFLNSDEEIYRIFFYLADPYSGIYNGVNYSKSKSYQHATAFIEKLSIEDLIAVRKGYLATRGIDSKGNPIFIQKQNTTDIHRELKEHADFIRPINFNSIFSITTS
;
A
#
# COMPACT_ATOMS: atom_id res chain seq x y z
N MET A 1 -0.40 21.21 -17.70
CA MET A 1 0.05 20.15 -16.77
C MET A 1 -0.44 18.82 -17.29
N LYS A 2 0.44 17.81 -17.32
CA LYS A 2 0.12 16.46 -17.74
C LYS A 2 -0.55 15.73 -16.58
N LYS A 3 -1.74 15.19 -16.83
CA LYS A 3 -2.47 14.43 -15.81
C LYS A 3 -1.94 13.00 -15.75
N VAL A 4 -1.73 12.48 -14.54
CA VAL A 4 -1.25 11.11 -14.32
C VAL A 4 -2.14 10.35 -13.34
N ALA A 5 -2.40 9.09 -13.66
CA ALA A 5 -3.02 8.11 -12.77
C ALA A 5 -1.94 7.22 -12.16
N ILE A 6 -2.01 6.99 -10.85
CA ILE A 6 -1.01 6.24 -10.09
C ILE A 6 -1.65 4.96 -9.55
N PHE A 7 -0.97 3.83 -9.72
CA PHE A 7 -1.41 2.52 -9.28
C PHE A 7 -0.47 2.05 -8.16
N VAL A 8 -1.00 1.86 -6.96
CA VAL A 8 -0.22 1.62 -5.75
C VAL A 8 -0.52 0.22 -5.21
N ASP A 9 0.46 -0.68 -5.34
CA ASP A 9 0.48 -1.93 -4.58
C ASP A 9 1.04 -1.67 -3.18
N TRP A 10 0.15 -1.48 -2.22
CA TRP A 10 0.54 -1.06 -0.88
C TRP A 10 1.30 -2.13 -0.12
N GLU A 11 0.96 -3.41 -0.29
CA GLU A 11 1.64 -4.48 0.43
C GLU A 11 3.10 -4.58 -0.03
N ASN A 12 3.33 -4.41 -1.33
CA ASN A 12 4.67 -4.38 -1.90
C ASN A 12 5.47 -3.18 -1.38
N ILE A 13 4.92 -1.97 -1.40
CA ILE A 13 5.60 -0.77 -0.87
C ILE A 13 5.91 -0.93 0.62
N ARG A 14 4.96 -1.41 1.42
CA ARG A 14 5.13 -1.58 2.86
C ARG A 14 6.27 -2.55 3.19
N LYS A 15 6.30 -3.72 2.55
CA LYS A 15 7.32 -4.77 2.78
C LYS A 15 8.67 -4.41 2.18
N CYS A 16 8.71 -3.85 0.98
CA CYS A 16 9.97 -3.62 0.27
C CYS A 16 10.63 -2.31 0.65
N ILE A 17 9.86 -1.26 0.92
CA ILE A 17 10.43 0.07 1.17
C ILE A 17 10.45 0.36 2.67
N PHE A 18 9.30 0.31 3.35
CA PHE A 18 9.24 0.76 4.74
C PHE A 18 9.85 -0.23 5.74
N GLU A 19 9.59 -1.53 5.59
CA GLU A 19 10.20 -2.54 6.45
C GLU A 19 11.72 -2.62 6.25
N GLN A 20 12.21 -2.51 5.02
CA GLN A 20 13.66 -2.50 4.73
C GLN A 20 14.34 -1.21 5.20
N ALA A 21 13.73 -0.04 4.97
CA ALA A 21 14.27 1.23 5.45
C ALA A 21 14.37 1.26 6.97
N PHE A 22 13.39 0.67 7.68
CA PHE A 22 13.47 0.50 9.13
C PHE A 22 14.60 -0.46 9.52
N ALA A 23 14.76 -1.59 8.83
CA ALA A 23 15.83 -2.55 9.12
C ALA A 23 17.24 -1.97 8.91
N ILE A 24 17.43 -1.15 7.89
CA ILE A 24 18.75 -0.61 7.52
C ILE A 24 19.08 0.68 8.30
N HIS A 25 18.11 1.58 8.45
CA HIS A 25 18.36 2.93 8.96
C HIS A 25 17.73 3.20 10.33
N ASN A 26 17.00 2.24 10.92
CA ASN A 26 16.19 2.40 12.14
C ASN A 26 15.18 3.58 12.05
N ASN A 27 14.85 3.99 10.82
CA ASN A 27 13.90 5.06 10.57
C ASN A 27 12.49 4.49 10.57
N LYS A 28 11.72 4.78 11.63
CA LYS A 28 10.29 4.49 11.67
C LYS A 28 9.54 5.50 10.80
N VAL A 29 9.40 5.20 9.51
CA VAL A 29 8.44 5.93 8.69
C VAL A 29 7.03 5.52 9.14
N SER A 30 6.31 6.43 9.79
CA SER A 30 4.91 6.21 10.14
C SER A 30 4.06 6.27 8.88
N TYR A 31 3.85 5.11 8.26
CA TYR A 31 2.97 4.94 7.10
C TYR A 31 1.48 4.85 7.49
N ASN A 32 1.14 5.04 8.77
CA ASN A 32 -0.24 5.14 9.25
C ASN A 32 -0.83 6.56 9.08
N ASP A 33 -0.05 7.47 8.51
CA ASP A 33 -0.46 8.84 8.19
C ASP A 33 -0.64 8.98 6.68
N THR A 34 -1.88 9.22 6.25
CA THR A 34 -2.26 9.37 4.83
C THR A 34 -1.53 10.54 4.17
N SER A 35 -1.26 11.62 4.91
CA SER A 35 -0.52 12.77 4.39
C SER A 35 0.91 12.41 3.99
N ASN A 36 1.57 11.53 4.76
CA ASN A 36 2.91 11.07 4.43
C ASN A 36 2.91 10.15 3.21
N VAL A 37 1.89 9.31 3.07
CA VAL A 37 1.73 8.45 1.89
C VAL A 37 1.50 9.29 0.64
N ILE A 38 0.64 10.31 0.71
CA ILE A 38 0.40 11.23 -0.42
C ILE A 38 1.68 12.01 -0.77
N LYS A 39 2.40 12.54 0.22
CA LYS A 39 3.70 13.20 -0.01
C LYS A 39 4.72 12.27 -0.67
N PHE A 40 4.79 11.03 -0.21
CA PHE A 40 5.64 10.00 -0.81
C PHE A 40 5.25 9.77 -2.27
N ILE A 41 3.97 9.57 -2.58
CA ILE A 41 3.48 9.41 -3.95
C ILE A 41 3.78 10.65 -4.82
N ASN A 42 3.59 11.86 -4.28
CA ASN A 42 3.88 13.11 -4.99
C ASN A 42 5.37 13.28 -5.32
N SER A 43 6.27 12.72 -4.51
CA SER A 43 7.72 12.79 -4.76
C SER A 43 8.17 12.11 -6.05
N PHE A 44 7.32 11.26 -6.64
CA PHE A 44 7.59 10.61 -7.91
C PHE A 44 7.17 11.44 -9.13
N LEU A 45 6.44 12.54 -8.94
CA LEU A 45 5.94 13.37 -10.03
C LEU A 45 7.04 14.27 -10.60
N ASN A 46 7.01 14.45 -11.92
CA ASN A 46 7.79 15.52 -12.55
C ASN A 46 7.13 16.89 -12.33
N SER A 47 7.88 17.97 -12.51
CA SER A 47 7.39 19.34 -12.30
C SER A 47 6.25 19.76 -13.24
N ASP A 48 6.05 19.05 -14.35
CA ASP A 48 4.97 19.27 -15.33
C ASP A 48 3.78 18.31 -15.15
N GLU A 49 3.84 17.39 -14.18
CA GLU A 49 2.83 16.38 -13.88
C GLU A 49 1.90 16.79 -12.74
N GLU A 50 0.64 16.34 -12.82
CA GLU A 50 -0.36 16.48 -11.77
C GLU A 50 -1.14 15.18 -11.60
N ILE A 51 -1.40 14.79 -10.35
CA ILE A 51 -2.20 13.59 -10.07
C ILE A 51 -3.65 13.84 -10.44
N TYR A 52 -4.16 13.01 -11.33
CA TYR A 52 -5.59 12.89 -11.60
C TYR A 52 -6.28 11.94 -10.61
N ARG A 53 -5.67 10.78 -10.35
CA ARG A 53 -6.22 9.76 -9.43
C ARG A 53 -5.13 8.81 -8.94
N ILE A 54 -5.29 8.31 -7.72
CA ILE A 54 -4.47 7.26 -7.12
C ILE A 54 -5.37 6.03 -6.90
N PHE A 55 -5.11 4.93 -7.61
CA PHE A 55 -5.72 3.63 -7.38
C PHE A 55 -4.87 2.88 -6.35
N PHE A 56 -5.44 2.66 -5.17
CA PHE A 56 -4.69 2.17 -4.02
C PHE A 56 -5.15 0.76 -3.64
N TYR A 57 -4.32 -0.24 -3.96
CA TYR A 57 -4.65 -1.65 -3.78
C TYR A 57 -4.16 -2.16 -2.43
N LEU A 58 -5.11 -2.53 -1.57
CA LEU A 58 -4.88 -3.07 -0.23
C LEU A 58 -5.93 -4.16 0.09
N ALA A 59 -5.76 -4.93 1.16
CA ALA A 59 -6.84 -5.77 1.70
C ALA A 59 -7.17 -5.34 3.13
N ASP A 60 -8.43 -5.60 3.52
CA ASP A 60 -8.84 -5.43 4.90
C ASP A 60 -8.04 -6.37 5.82
N PRO A 61 -7.66 -5.92 7.02
CA PRO A 61 -6.98 -6.77 7.98
C PRO A 61 -7.89 -7.93 8.42
N TYR A 62 -7.30 -9.06 8.79
CA TYR A 62 -8.06 -10.23 9.25
C TYR A 62 -8.79 -9.91 10.57
N SER A 63 -10.12 -9.99 10.56
CA SER A 63 -10.98 -9.70 11.72
C SER A 63 -11.40 -10.95 12.51
N GLY A 64 -11.09 -12.15 12.00
CA GLY A 64 -11.61 -13.40 12.54
C GLY A 64 -10.95 -13.85 13.85
N ILE A 65 -11.47 -14.97 14.36
CA ILE A 65 -10.90 -15.68 15.52
C ILE A 65 -10.07 -16.84 14.99
N TYR A 66 -8.86 -17.02 15.53
CA TYR A 66 -8.01 -18.17 15.23
C TYR A 66 -7.25 -18.58 16.48
N ASN A 67 -7.26 -19.88 16.81
CA ASN A 67 -6.67 -20.43 18.04
C ASN A 67 -7.08 -19.65 19.32
N GLY A 68 -8.36 -19.26 19.42
CA GLY A 68 -8.87 -18.48 20.55
C GLY A 68 -8.49 -17.00 20.57
N VAL A 69 -7.64 -16.55 19.65
CA VAL A 69 -7.25 -15.14 19.51
C VAL A 69 -8.20 -14.43 18.56
N ASN A 70 -8.83 -13.35 19.03
CA ASN A 70 -9.65 -12.48 18.20
C ASN A 70 -8.79 -11.36 17.61
N TYR A 71 -8.52 -11.42 16.30
CA TYR A 71 -7.62 -10.50 15.63
C TYR A 71 -8.22 -9.09 15.46
N SER A 72 -9.55 -8.95 15.43
CA SER A 72 -10.23 -7.63 15.40
C SER A 72 -9.91 -6.75 16.61
N LYS A 73 -9.51 -7.37 17.73
CA LYS A 73 -9.13 -6.66 18.96
C LYS A 73 -7.65 -6.27 19.01
N SER A 74 -6.86 -6.68 18.03
CA SER A 74 -5.43 -6.37 18.01
C SER A 74 -5.18 -4.89 17.65
N LYS A 75 -4.13 -4.30 18.23
CA LYS A 75 -3.70 -2.93 17.85
C LYS A 75 -3.39 -2.83 16.36
N SER A 76 -2.78 -3.87 15.78
CA SER A 76 -2.48 -3.92 14.35
C SER A 76 -3.75 -3.85 13.49
N TYR A 77 -4.81 -4.56 13.87
CA TYR A 77 -6.10 -4.49 13.17
C TYR A 77 -6.71 -3.09 13.27
N GLN A 78 -6.75 -2.51 14.47
CA GLN A 78 -7.31 -1.18 14.70
C GLN A 78 -6.55 -0.11 13.91
N HIS A 79 -5.21 -0.15 13.92
CA HIS A 79 -4.38 0.77 13.16
C HIS A 79 -4.58 0.62 11.65
N ALA A 80 -4.59 -0.61 11.13
CA ALA A 80 -4.79 -0.87 9.72
C ALA A 80 -6.18 -0.41 9.25
N THR A 81 -7.23 -0.69 10.04
CA THR A 81 -8.60 -0.27 9.74
C THR A 81 -8.72 1.25 9.71
N ALA A 82 -8.23 1.94 10.75
CA ALA A 82 -8.25 3.40 10.81
C ALA A 82 -7.46 4.05 9.66
N PHE A 83 -6.36 3.43 9.22
CA PHE A 83 -5.60 3.89 8.07
C PHE A 83 -6.37 3.74 6.75
N ILE A 84 -7.01 2.58 6.54
CA ILE A 84 -7.84 2.34 5.34
C ILE A 84 -9.03 3.31 5.28
N GLU A 85 -9.69 3.56 6.42
CA GLU A 85 -10.79 4.52 6.53
C GLU A 85 -10.33 5.92 6.15
N LYS A 86 -9.20 6.37 6.69
CA LYS A 86 -8.61 7.67 6.31
C LYS A 86 -8.28 7.74 4.83
N LEU A 87 -7.65 6.70 4.26
CA LEU A 87 -7.35 6.67 2.82
C LEU A 87 -8.62 6.75 1.96
N SER A 88 -9.71 6.15 2.41
CA SER A 88 -10.96 6.06 1.63
C SER A 88 -11.69 7.39 1.45
N ILE A 89 -11.39 8.38 2.31
CA ILE A 89 -11.99 9.72 2.27
C ILE A 89 -11.08 10.77 1.63
N GLU A 90 -9.86 10.41 1.22
CA GLU A 90 -8.94 11.33 0.54
C GLU A 90 -9.41 11.54 -0.92
N ASP A 91 -9.53 12.80 -1.34
CA ASP A 91 -10.18 13.20 -2.61
C ASP A 91 -9.65 12.47 -3.85
N LEU A 92 -8.33 12.32 -3.94
CA LEU A 92 -7.64 11.74 -5.09
C LEU A 92 -7.48 10.22 -4.98
N ILE A 93 -7.86 9.60 -3.86
CA ILE A 93 -7.61 8.18 -3.62
C ILE A 93 -8.85 7.34 -3.91
N ALA A 94 -8.67 6.31 -4.73
CA ALA A 94 -9.61 5.25 -4.98
C ALA A 94 -9.08 3.97 -4.35
N VAL A 95 -9.58 3.62 -3.16
CA VAL A 95 -9.21 2.36 -2.50
C VAL A 95 -9.81 1.18 -3.28
N ARG A 96 -8.98 0.15 -3.50
CA ARG A 96 -9.36 -1.12 -4.13
C ARG A 96 -9.02 -2.25 -3.18
N LYS A 97 -10.08 -2.84 -2.62
CA LYS A 97 -9.98 -3.91 -1.64
C LYS A 97 -9.80 -5.25 -2.35
N GLY A 98 -8.63 -5.84 -2.18
CA GLY A 98 -8.41 -7.26 -2.44
C GLY A 98 -8.93 -8.13 -1.29
N TYR A 99 -8.42 -9.35 -1.20
CA TYR A 99 -8.76 -10.29 -0.15
C TYR A 99 -7.52 -10.86 0.52
N LEU A 100 -7.66 -11.30 1.75
CA LEU A 100 -6.63 -12.06 2.45
C LEU A 100 -6.76 -13.54 2.10
N ALA A 101 -5.63 -14.17 1.80
CA ALA A 101 -5.51 -15.61 1.67
C ALA A 101 -4.57 -16.14 2.74
N THR A 102 -4.90 -17.29 3.33
CA THR A 102 -3.99 -18.00 4.23
C THR A 102 -2.92 -18.72 3.42
N ARG A 103 -1.64 -18.45 3.70
CA ARG A 103 -0.51 -19.13 3.08
C ARG A 103 -0.04 -20.35 3.88
N GLY A 104 -0.42 -20.45 5.15
CA GLY A 104 -0.03 -21.54 6.04
C GLY A 104 0.04 -21.06 7.48
N ILE A 105 0.86 -21.74 8.28
CA ILE A 105 1.06 -21.46 9.70
C ILE A 105 2.56 -21.21 9.93
N ASP A 106 2.90 -20.24 10.79
CA ASP A 106 4.27 -19.97 11.19
C ASP A 106 4.80 -20.99 12.22
N SER A 107 6.07 -20.89 12.59
CA SER A 107 6.72 -21.77 13.58
C SER A 107 6.11 -21.67 14.99
N LYS A 108 5.25 -20.68 15.25
CA LYS A 108 4.58 -20.42 16.53
C LYS A 108 3.11 -20.83 16.50
N GLY A 109 2.62 -21.42 15.41
CA GLY A 109 1.23 -21.84 15.29
C GLY A 109 0.27 -20.72 14.84
N ASN A 110 0.76 -19.54 14.43
CA ASN A 110 -0.07 -18.44 13.95
C ASN A 110 -0.32 -18.55 12.44
N PRO A 111 -1.50 -18.12 11.95
CA PRO A 111 -1.79 -18.15 10.53
C PRO A 111 -1.00 -17.04 9.81
N ILE A 112 -0.40 -17.40 8.68
CA ILE A 112 0.28 -16.45 7.79
C ILE A 112 -0.74 -15.99 6.75
N PHE A 113 -1.12 -14.72 6.81
CA PHE A 113 -1.97 -14.08 5.80
C PHE A 113 -1.13 -13.41 4.72
N ILE A 114 -1.56 -13.54 3.47
CA ILE A 114 -1.06 -12.79 2.33
C ILE A 114 -2.20 -12.01 1.69
N GLN A 115 -1.93 -10.80 1.22
CA GLN A 115 -2.89 -10.09 0.42
C GLN A 115 -2.86 -10.61 -1.03
N LYS A 116 -4.04 -10.83 -1.59
CA LYS A 116 -4.23 -11.06 -3.02
C LYS A 116 -5.10 -9.96 -3.58
N GLN A 117 -4.68 -9.42 -4.71
CA GLN A 117 -5.45 -8.41 -5.43
C GLN A 117 -6.39 -9.11 -6.42
N ASN A 118 -7.54 -8.50 -6.70
CA ASN A 118 -8.42 -8.96 -7.75
C ASN A 118 -7.83 -8.54 -9.10
N THR A 119 -7.17 -9.48 -9.80
CA THR A 119 -6.49 -9.19 -11.07
C THR A 119 -7.44 -8.62 -12.11
N THR A 120 -8.70 -9.01 -12.12
CA THR A 120 -9.71 -8.47 -13.05
C THR A 120 -9.93 -6.98 -12.88
N ASP A 121 -9.93 -6.46 -11.65
CA ASP A 121 -10.14 -5.04 -11.39
C ASP A 121 -8.95 -4.20 -11.86
N ILE A 122 -7.73 -4.68 -11.65
CA ILE A 122 -6.50 -4.00 -12.11
C ILE A 122 -6.49 -3.91 -13.64
N HIS A 123 -6.74 -5.02 -14.35
CA HIS A 123 -6.72 -5.00 -15.81
C HIS A 123 -7.79 -4.07 -16.40
N ARG A 124 -8.97 -4.00 -15.77
CA ARG A 124 -10.02 -3.06 -16.19
C ARG A 124 -9.55 -1.61 -16.02
N GLU A 125 -9.01 -1.26 -14.87
CA GLU A 125 -8.56 0.11 -14.59
C GLU A 125 -7.37 0.53 -15.45
N LEU A 126 -6.43 -0.39 -15.70
CA LEU A 126 -5.32 -0.14 -16.62
C LEU A 126 -5.84 0.17 -18.03
N LYS A 127 -6.92 -0.48 -18.46
CA LYS A 127 -7.54 -0.24 -19.77
C LYS A 127 -8.34 1.07 -19.79
N GLU A 128 -9.11 1.35 -18.75
CA GLU A 128 -9.97 2.55 -18.64
C GLU A 128 -9.16 3.85 -18.48
N HIS A 129 -7.96 3.76 -17.89
CA HIS A 129 -7.12 4.93 -17.61
C HIS A 129 -5.81 4.94 -18.40
N ALA A 130 -5.72 4.15 -19.47
CA ALA A 130 -4.50 3.96 -20.28
C ALA A 130 -3.81 5.28 -20.66
N ASP A 131 -4.59 6.31 -21.00
CA ASP A 131 -4.09 7.63 -21.43
C ASP A 131 -3.33 8.40 -20.32
N PHE A 132 -3.51 8.00 -19.07
CA PHE A 132 -2.97 8.67 -17.89
C PHE A 132 -1.94 7.82 -17.14
N ILE A 133 -1.66 6.60 -17.58
CA ILE A 133 -0.78 5.67 -16.85
C ILE A 133 0.69 6.00 -17.13
N ARG A 134 1.45 6.15 -16.06
CA ARG A 134 2.91 6.19 -16.12
C ARG A 134 3.51 5.03 -15.30
N PRO A 135 4.35 4.17 -15.91
CA PRO A 135 5.11 3.20 -15.13
C PRO A 135 6.15 3.93 -14.27
N ILE A 136 6.10 3.69 -12.97
CA ILE A 136 7.14 4.12 -12.03
C ILE A 136 8.03 2.90 -11.76
N ASN A 137 9.23 2.90 -12.34
CA ASN A 137 10.26 1.92 -12.00
C ASN A 137 10.95 2.36 -10.72
N PHE A 138 10.83 1.57 -9.65
CA PHE A 138 11.46 1.84 -8.34
C PHE A 138 12.99 1.70 -8.33
N ASN A 139 13.65 1.56 -9.49
CA ASN A 139 15.08 1.29 -9.61
C ASN A 139 15.99 2.41 -9.06
N SER A 140 15.45 3.58 -8.69
CA SER A 140 16.23 4.78 -8.37
C SER A 140 16.07 5.35 -6.94
N ILE A 141 15.30 4.74 -6.03
CA ILE A 141 15.07 5.33 -4.69
C ILE A 141 16.13 5.01 -3.63
N PHE A 142 17.13 4.16 -3.92
CA PHE A 142 18.24 3.92 -2.99
C PHE A 142 19.60 4.00 -3.68
N SER A 143 19.96 5.18 -4.17
CA SER A 143 21.38 5.58 -4.17
C SER A 143 21.68 6.13 -2.78
N ILE A 144 22.07 5.25 -1.86
CA ILE A 144 22.74 5.69 -0.62
C ILE A 144 24.11 6.17 -1.07
N THR A 145 24.30 7.48 -1.20
CA THR A 145 25.64 8.07 -1.26
C THR A 145 26.26 7.89 0.12
N THR A 146 27.12 6.89 0.27
CA THR A 146 28.06 6.81 1.39
C THR A 146 29.14 7.86 1.14
N SER A 147 29.15 8.92 1.95
CA SER A 147 30.30 9.83 2.11
C SER A 147 31.45 9.14 2.84
#